data_AF-A0A2T6BQK4-F1
#
_entry.id   AF-A0A2T6BQK4-F1
#
_cell.length_a   1.000
_cell.length_b   1.000
_cell.length_c   1.000
_cell.angle_alpha   90.00
_cell.angle_beta   90.00
_cell.angle_gamma   90.00
#
_symmetry.space_group_name_H-M   'P 1'
#
loop_
_entity.id
_entity.type
_entity.pdbx_description
1 polymer ?
#
loop_
_entity_poly.entity_id
_entity_poly.type
_entity_poly.pdbx_seq_one_letter_code
_entity_poly.pdbx_strand_id
1 'polypeptide(L)'
;MHLLKYALLVLCCCSISFSFAQEEKIKIKSTEQINVSNLIKDIQILKKEQDNFKMVWWIPTEYWEVVLNGSNVIPAEDIEPFTNTLDEYILVGSMHAEMTQYGDFKPKYINLQLKDSKGNIYEELKSSEISAEYHEILSSLKPSMTETLGELGRQMKFHVFKKTGKDGKLIAPMNQYGEFTILFNKNNKFNYKLPLGSMVEEKMCPQDNELLNGNWRFCPWHGKKLKLQTK
;
A
#
# COMPACT_ATOMS: atom_id res chain seq x y z
N MET A 1 24.47 52.46 33.45
CA MET A 1 24.31 52.45 31.99
C MET A 1 25.07 51.28 31.31
N HIS A 2 24.97 50.06 31.87
CA HIS A 2 25.57 48.84 31.26
C HIS A 2 24.61 47.64 31.24
N LEU A 3 23.50 47.68 32.00
CA LEU A 3 22.50 46.62 32.02
C LEU A 3 21.52 46.64 30.82
N LEU A 4 21.39 47.78 30.13
CA LEU A 4 20.43 47.92 29.02
C LEU A 4 20.97 47.35 27.69
N LYS A 5 22.30 47.16 27.56
CA LYS A 5 22.93 46.64 26.34
C LYS A 5 22.87 45.11 26.22
N TYR A 6 22.75 44.40 27.34
CA TYR A 6 22.63 42.93 27.34
C TYR A 6 21.19 42.46 27.16
N ALA A 7 20.20 43.29 27.52
CA ALA A 7 18.78 42.96 27.33
C ALA A 7 18.37 42.90 25.85
N LEU A 8 19.03 43.65 24.96
CA LEU A 8 18.77 43.58 23.51
C LEU A 8 19.48 42.42 22.82
N LEU A 9 20.56 41.88 23.40
CA LEU A 9 21.34 40.81 22.78
C LEU A 9 20.75 39.41 23.03
N VAL A 10 19.92 39.27 24.07
CA VAL A 10 19.24 38.00 24.41
C VAL A 10 17.95 37.81 23.61
N LEU A 11 17.40 38.86 22.99
CA LEU A 11 16.17 38.77 22.19
C LEU A 11 16.37 38.25 20.75
N CYS A 12 17.61 38.03 20.31
CA CYS A 12 17.92 37.72 18.90
C CYS A 12 18.19 36.24 18.56
N CYS A 13 18.16 35.31 19.52
CA CYS A 13 18.49 33.90 19.24
C CYS A 13 17.33 32.90 19.39
N CYS A 14 16.11 33.34 19.70
CA CYS A 14 14.93 32.47 19.79
C CYS A 14 13.97 32.62 18.61
N SER A 15 14.45 33.01 17.42
CA SER A 15 13.77 32.69 16.18
C SER A 15 14.04 31.21 15.86
N ILE A 16 13.45 30.32 16.66
CA ILE A 16 13.23 28.93 16.29
C ILE A 16 12.48 29.03 14.97
N SER A 17 13.23 28.82 13.89
CA SER A 17 12.67 28.63 12.57
C SER A 17 11.88 27.34 12.68
N PHE A 18 10.60 27.44 13.02
CA PHE A 18 9.63 26.44 12.66
C PHE A 18 9.65 26.41 11.13
N SER A 19 10.61 25.68 10.57
CA SER A 19 10.45 25.06 9.26
C SER A 19 9.23 24.17 9.44
N PHE A 20 8.05 24.76 9.22
CA PHE A 20 6.90 24.03 8.74
C PHE A 20 7.42 23.29 7.50
N ALA A 21 7.80 22.04 7.69
CA ALA A 21 7.99 21.11 6.60
C ALA A 21 6.63 21.07 5.90
N GLN A 22 6.47 21.90 4.87
CA GLN A 22 5.27 21.95 4.06
C GLN A 22 5.04 20.53 3.56
N GLU A 23 4.01 19.86 4.09
CA GLU A 23 3.68 18.50 3.70
C GLU A 23 3.55 18.48 2.17
N GLU A 24 4.35 17.61 1.54
CA GLU A 24 4.39 17.52 0.09
C GLU A 24 3.03 17.01 -0.40
N LYS A 25 2.26 17.88 -1.07
CA LYS A 25 0.92 17.55 -1.54
C LYS A 25 0.99 16.46 -2.61
N ILE A 26 0.59 15.25 -2.24
CA ILE A 26 0.39 14.13 -3.17
C ILE A 26 -0.93 14.37 -3.92
N LYS A 27 -0.89 14.29 -5.25
CA LYS A 27 -2.08 14.43 -6.09
C LYS A 27 -2.49 13.05 -6.60
N ILE A 28 -3.61 12.57 -6.07
CA ILE A 28 -4.20 11.27 -6.40
C ILE A 28 -5.02 11.41 -7.68
N LYS A 29 -4.89 10.42 -8.58
CA LYS A 29 -5.71 10.30 -9.78
C LYS A 29 -7.16 9.97 -9.41
N SER A 30 -8.12 10.41 -10.21
CA SER A 30 -9.48 9.90 -10.05
C SER A 30 -9.55 8.41 -10.41
N THR A 31 -10.56 7.70 -9.92
CA THR A 31 -10.71 6.26 -10.14
C THR A 31 -10.74 5.90 -11.63
N GLU A 32 -11.34 6.76 -12.48
CA GLU A 32 -11.41 6.57 -13.94
C GLU A 32 -10.06 6.71 -14.64
N GLN A 33 -9.11 7.43 -14.02
CA GLN A 33 -7.76 7.64 -14.55
C GLN A 33 -6.78 6.54 -14.14
N ILE A 34 -7.17 5.68 -13.19
CA ILE A 34 -6.30 4.62 -12.68
C ILE A 34 -6.35 3.44 -13.64
N ASN A 35 -5.18 3.09 -14.19
CA ASN A 35 -5.04 1.87 -14.97
C ASN A 35 -4.96 0.64 -14.04
N VAL A 36 -5.97 -0.22 -14.08
CA VAL A 36 -6.09 -1.42 -13.24
C VAL A 36 -4.86 -2.32 -13.34
N SER A 37 -4.33 -2.54 -14.55
CA SER A 37 -3.16 -3.41 -14.73
C SER A 37 -1.90 -2.86 -14.06
N ASN A 38 -1.70 -1.54 -14.08
CA ASN A 38 -0.59 -0.90 -13.35
C ASN A 38 -0.81 -0.93 -11.84
N LEU A 39 -2.06 -0.77 -11.38
CA LEU A 39 -2.39 -0.91 -9.96
C LEU A 39 -2.07 -2.32 -9.46
N ILE A 40 -2.50 -3.37 -10.18
CA ILE A 40 -2.19 -4.77 -9.84
C ILE A 40 -0.67 -4.99 -9.73
N LYS A 41 0.11 -4.46 -10.67
CA LYS A 41 1.59 -4.56 -10.62
C LYS A 41 2.20 -3.89 -9.40
N ASP A 42 1.61 -2.80 -8.90
CA ASP A 42 2.09 -2.08 -7.72
C ASP A 42 1.77 -2.83 -6.41
N ILE A 43 0.63 -3.55 -6.36
CA ILE A 43 0.13 -4.17 -5.14
C ILE A 43 0.40 -5.69 -5.04
N GLN A 44 0.73 -6.33 -6.16
CA GLN A 44 1.06 -7.75 -6.24
C GLN A 44 2.56 -7.93 -6.51
N ILE A 45 3.24 -8.67 -5.63
CA ILE A 45 4.66 -9.00 -5.77
C ILE A 45 4.80 -10.52 -5.85
N LEU A 46 5.28 -11.00 -6.99
CA LEU A 46 5.63 -12.39 -7.24
C LEU A 46 7.14 -12.59 -7.19
N LYS A 47 7.59 -13.56 -6.40
CA LYS A 47 8.97 -14.05 -6.40
C LYS A 47 8.97 -15.51 -6.82
N LYS A 48 9.74 -15.82 -7.85
CA LYS A 48 9.96 -17.19 -8.34
C LYS A 48 11.44 -17.53 -8.22
N GLU A 49 11.74 -18.64 -7.57
CA GLU A 49 13.08 -19.22 -7.50
C GLU A 49 12.97 -20.69 -7.91
N GLN A 50 13.47 -21.00 -9.11
CA GLN A 50 13.23 -22.30 -9.77
C GLN A 50 11.72 -22.62 -9.78
N ASP A 51 11.32 -23.73 -9.16
CA ASP A 51 9.93 -24.16 -9.06
C ASP A 51 9.22 -23.62 -7.82
N ASN A 52 9.90 -22.85 -6.97
CA ASN A 52 9.29 -22.24 -5.79
C ASN A 52 8.68 -20.88 -6.12
N PHE A 53 7.38 -20.74 -5.89
CA PHE A 53 6.62 -19.52 -6.09
C PHE A 53 6.19 -18.96 -4.73
N LYS A 54 6.45 -17.66 -4.53
CA LYS A 54 5.91 -16.89 -3.41
C LYS A 54 5.23 -15.65 -3.98
N MET A 55 3.96 -15.47 -3.67
CA MET A 55 3.20 -14.28 -4.02
C MET A 55 2.69 -13.64 -2.73
N VAL A 56 2.75 -12.32 -2.68
CA VAL A 56 1.89 -11.52 -1.82
C VAL A 56 1.14 -10.51 -2.66
N TRP A 57 -0.11 -10.31 -2.29
CA TRP A 57 -0.99 -9.35 -2.91
C TRP A 57 -1.62 -8.54 -1.77
N TRP A 58 -1.14 -7.32 -1.58
CA TRP A 58 -1.81 -6.37 -0.72
C TRP A 58 -3.06 -5.89 -1.44
N ILE A 59 -4.24 -6.01 -0.82
CA ILE A 59 -5.51 -5.66 -1.46
C ILE A 59 -6.11 -4.50 -0.68
N PRO A 60 -5.72 -3.26 -0.98
CA PRO A 60 -6.22 -2.08 -0.30
C PRO A 60 -7.68 -1.80 -0.69
N THR A 61 -8.40 -1.05 0.14
CA THR A 61 -9.80 -0.66 -0.11
C THR A 61 -9.97 -0.02 -1.49
N GLU A 62 -9.07 0.89 -1.86
CA GLU A 62 -9.18 1.65 -3.10
C GLU A 62 -8.93 0.78 -4.34
N TYR A 63 -8.34 -0.42 -4.21
CA TYR A 63 -8.35 -1.39 -5.31
C TYR A 63 -9.78 -1.80 -5.67
N TRP A 64 -10.62 -2.04 -4.67
CA TRP A 64 -12.01 -2.42 -4.86
C TRP A 64 -12.83 -1.28 -5.46
N GLU A 65 -12.62 -0.06 -4.98
CA GLU A 65 -13.23 1.14 -5.58
C GLU A 65 -12.89 1.25 -7.07
N VAL A 66 -11.64 1.01 -7.46
CA VAL A 66 -11.19 1.08 -8.86
C VAL A 66 -11.79 -0.03 -9.71
N VAL A 67 -11.82 -1.28 -9.25
CA VAL A 67 -12.31 -2.42 -10.07
C VAL A 67 -13.82 -2.57 -10.07
N LEU A 68 -14.50 -2.08 -9.04
CA LEU A 68 -15.96 -2.08 -8.97
C LEU A 68 -16.58 -0.88 -9.69
N ASN A 69 -15.84 0.24 -9.80
CA ASN A 69 -16.32 1.40 -10.53
C ASN A 69 -16.61 1.06 -12.00
N GLY A 70 -17.87 1.22 -12.42
CA GLY A 70 -18.33 0.87 -13.76
C GLY A 70 -18.48 -0.64 -14.03
N SER A 71 -18.32 -1.49 -13.00
CA SER A 71 -18.60 -2.93 -13.10
C SER A 71 -20.07 -3.23 -12.77
N ASN A 72 -20.64 -4.28 -13.37
CA ASN A 72 -21.97 -4.81 -13.01
C ASN A 72 -21.89 -5.99 -12.03
N VAL A 73 -20.75 -6.14 -11.32
CA VAL A 73 -20.51 -7.29 -10.43
C VAL A 73 -21.28 -7.14 -9.12
N ILE A 74 -21.37 -5.90 -8.61
CA ILE A 74 -22.09 -5.54 -7.39
C ILE A 74 -23.02 -4.37 -7.75
N PRO A 75 -24.30 -4.35 -7.31
CA PRO A 75 -25.17 -3.19 -7.47
C PRO A 75 -24.52 -1.91 -6.92
N ALA A 76 -24.71 -0.78 -7.59
CA ALA A 76 -24.04 0.47 -7.21
C ALA A 76 -24.32 0.90 -5.76
N GLU A 77 -25.52 0.58 -5.24
CA GLU A 77 -25.94 0.83 -3.86
C GLU A 77 -25.20 -0.01 -2.82
N ASP A 78 -24.64 -1.15 -3.22
CA ASP A 78 -23.94 -2.09 -2.34
C ASP A 78 -22.41 -1.89 -2.35
N ILE A 79 -21.88 -1.05 -3.26
CA ILE A 79 -20.43 -0.80 -3.38
C ILE A 79 -19.88 -0.14 -2.11
N GLU A 80 -20.52 0.94 -1.64
CA GLU A 80 -20.04 1.69 -0.47
C GLU A 80 -20.06 0.85 0.82
N PRO A 81 -21.15 0.14 1.17
CA PRO A 81 -21.15 -0.80 2.30
C PRO A 81 -20.03 -1.84 2.18
N PHE A 82 -19.86 -2.45 1.00
CA PHE A 82 -18.82 -3.45 0.75
C PHE A 82 -17.41 -2.89 0.96
N THR A 83 -17.12 -1.71 0.41
CA THR A 83 -15.81 -1.06 0.58
C THR A 83 -15.57 -0.61 2.01
N ASN A 84 -16.60 -0.13 2.72
CA ASN A 84 -16.48 0.28 4.12
C ASN A 84 -16.09 -0.88 5.03
N THR A 85 -16.68 -2.06 4.81
CA THR A 85 -16.33 -3.25 5.58
C THR A 85 -14.90 -3.71 5.25
N LEU A 86 -14.50 -3.65 3.98
CA LEU A 86 -13.11 -3.93 3.58
C LEU A 86 -12.10 -2.95 4.19
N ASP A 87 -12.53 -1.70 4.41
CA ASP A 87 -11.74 -0.61 4.97
C ASP A 87 -11.45 -0.76 6.47
N GLU A 88 -12.10 -1.69 7.18
CA GLU A 88 -11.84 -1.95 8.60
C GLU A 88 -10.44 -2.56 8.85
N TYR A 89 -9.89 -3.28 7.87
CA TYR A 89 -8.68 -4.07 8.01
C TYR A 89 -7.74 -3.93 6.82
N ILE A 90 -6.51 -4.41 6.98
CA ILE A 90 -5.61 -4.64 5.84
C ILE A 90 -5.78 -6.09 5.38
N LEU A 91 -6.17 -6.26 4.12
CA LEU A 91 -6.26 -7.56 3.46
C LEU A 91 -4.99 -7.88 2.69
N VAL A 92 -4.46 -9.09 2.90
CA VAL A 92 -3.34 -9.62 2.12
C VAL A 92 -3.69 -11.00 1.60
N GLY A 93 -3.70 -11.17 0.29
CA GLY A 93 -3.66 -12.46 -0.38
C GLY A 93 -2.22 -12.99 -0.44
N SER A 94 -2.02 -14.28 -0.25
CA SER A 94 -0.70 -14.90 -0.31
C SER A 94 -0.73 -16.27 -0.96
N MET A 95 0.39 -16.64 -1.56
CA MET A 95 0.61 -17.98 -2.09
C MET A 95 2.06 -18.38 -1.85
N HIS A 96 2.27 -19.61 -1.41
CA HIS A 96 3.58 -20.25 -1.38
C HIS A 96 3.41 -21.67 -1.86
N ALA A 97 3.96 -21.94 -3.03
CA ALA A 97 3.81 -23.24 -3.66
C ALA A 97 5.11 -23.65 -4.35
N GLU A 98 5.23 -24.95 -4.58
CA GLU A 98 6.22 -25.52 -5.47
C GLU A 98 5.51 -26.14 -6.65
N MET A 99 5.89 -25.74 -7.86
CA MET A 99 5.37 -26.31 -9.09
C MET A 99 5.97 -27.70 -9.28
N THR A 100 5.11 -28.68 -9.51
CA THR A 100 5.51 -30.05 -9.78
C THR A 100 5.87 -30.22 -11.26
N GLN A 101 6.58 -31.30 -11.58
CA GLN A 101 6.90 -31.68 -12.97
C GLN A 101 5.65 -31.89 -13.86
N TYR A 102 4.47 -32.05 -13.27
CA TYR A 102 3.20 -32.24 -13.98
C TYR A 102 2.39 -30.94 -14.11
N GLY A 103 2.91 -29.80 -13.63
CA GLY A 103 2.26 -28.50 -13.69
C GLY A 103 1.34 -28.18 -12.50
N ASP A 104 1.16 -29.11 -11.56
CA ASP A 104 0.39 -28.87 -10.32
C ASP A 104 1.18 -28.05 -9.29
N PHE A 105 0.49 -27.44 -8.34
CA PHE A 105 1.11 -26.70 -7.23
C PHE A 105 1.01 -27.46 -5.91
N LYS A 106 2.17 -27.68 -5.27
CA LYS A 106 2.24 -28.21 -3.90
C LYS A 106 2.31 -27.04 -2.90
N PRO A 107 1.28 -26.81 -2.07
CA PRO A 107 1.30 -25.72 -1.11
C PRO A 107 2.38 -25.90 -0.06
N LYS A 108 2.98 -24.79 0.36
CA LYS A 108 3.97 -24.69 1.42
C LYS A 108 3.45 -23.83 2.56
N TYR A 109 4.11 -23.93 3.71
CA TYR A 109 3.74 -23.15 4.90
C TYR A 109 3.89 -21.64 4.65
N ILE A 110 2.93 -20.88 5.20
CA ILE A 110 2.87 -19.42 5.14
C ILE A 110 2.57 -18.89 6.53
N ASN A 111 3.39 -17.95 6.97
CA ASN A 111 3.13 -17.05 8.08
C ASN A 111 3.52 -15.65 7.62
N LEU A 112 2.58 -14.72 7.74
CA LEU A 112 2.77 -13.33 7.35
C LEU A 112 2.78 -12.42 8.57
N GLN A 113 3.60 -11.37 8.48
CA GLN A 113 3.59 -10.25 9.42
C GLN A 113 3.71 -8.95 8.62
N LEU A 114 3.10 -7.88 9.10
CA LEU A 114 3.35 -6.55 8.55
C LEU A 114 4.44 -5.85 9.35
N LYS A 115 5.29 -5.10 8.66
CA LYS A 115 6.27 -4.20 9.25
C LYS A 115 6.03 -2.79 8.72
N ASP A 116 5.78 -1.83 9.61
CA ASP A 116 5.63 -0.43 9.22
C ASP A 116 6.99 0.26 8.96
N SER A 117 6.94 1.51 8.49
CA SER A 117 8.12 2.35 8.25
C SER A 117 8.95 2.65 9.51
N LYS A 118 8.37 2.53 10.70
CA LYS A 118 9.08 2.70 11.99
C LYS A 118 9.71 1.39 12.47
N GLY A 119 9.41 0.28 11.80
CA GLY A 119 9.90 -1.04 12.10
C GLY A 119 9.07 -1.83 13.11
N ASN A 120 7.88 -1.35 13.49
CA ASN A 120 6.97 -2.12 14.33
C ASN A 120 6.43 -3.31 13.54
N ILE A 121 6.28 -4.45 14.22
CA ILE A 121 5.76 -5.69 13.65
C ILE A 121 4.33 -5.91 14.11
N TYR A 122 3.47 -6.31 13.17
CA TYR A 122 2.06 -6.61 13.39
C TYR A 122 1.77 -8.04 12.92
N GLU A 123 1.19 -8.82 13.81
CA GLU A 123 0.76 -10.19 13.53
C GLU A 123 -0.59 -10.21 12.83
N GLU A 124 -0.85 -11.31 12.13
CA GLU A 124 -2.16 -11.64 11.58
C GLU A 124 -3.19 -11.73 12.72
N LEU A 125 -4.39 -11.20 12.47
CA LEU A 125 -5.51 -11.24 13.39
C LEU A 125 -6.04 -12.67 13.53
N LYS A 126 -6.46 -13.01 14.75
CA LYS A 126 -7.25 -14.23 14.97
C LYS A 126 -8.65 -14.04 14.39
N SER A 127 -9.30 -15.14 14.01
CA SER A 127 -10.69 -15.12 13.54
C SER A 127 -11.65 -14.43 14.51
N SER A 128 -11.43 -14.53 15.83
CA SER A 128 -12.23 -13.85 16.86
C SER A 128 -12.04 -12.33 16.93
N GLU A 129 -11.02 -11.78 16.28
CA GLU A 129 -10.71 -10.34 16.25
C GLU A 129 -11.22 -9.66 14.96
N ILE A 130 -11.85 -10.43 14.07
CA ILE A 130 -12.37 -9.99 12.78
C ILE A 130 -13.90 -9.95 12.88
N SER A 131 -14.52 -8.90 12.34
CA SER A 131 -15.98 -8.74 12.35
C SER A 131 -16.68 -9.86 11.56
N ALA A 132 -17.91 -10.20 11.97
CA ALA A 132 -18.70 -11.25 11.31
C ALA A 132 -18.94 -10.91 9.83
N GLU A 133 -19.25 -9.65 9.54
CA GLU A 133 -19.46 -9.14 8.19
C GLU A 133 -18.21 -9.30 7.30
N TYR A 134 -17.02 -9.03 7.84
CA TYR A 134 -15.78 -9.23 7.10
C TYR A 134 -15.52 -10.71 6.80
N HIS A 135 -15.87 -11.63 7.71
CA HIS A 135 -15.78 -13.07 7.45
C HIS A 135 -16.71 -13.51 6.32
N GLU A 136 -17.90 -12.94 6.21
CA GLU A 136 -18.83 -13.21 5.11
C GLU A 136 -18.27 -12.74 3.77
N ILE A 137 -17.64 -11.55 3.74
CA ILE A 137 -16.92 -11.05 2.57
C ILE A 137 -15.79 -12.00 2.18
N LEU A 138 -14.91 -12.39 3.12
CA LEU A 138 -13.80 -13.32 2.83
C LEU A 138 -14.29 -14.68 2.32
N SER A 139 -15.39 -15.18 2.87
CA SER A 139 -16.01 -16.45 2.47
C SER A 139 -16.53 -16.40 1.04
N SER A 140 -16.98 -15.23 0.60
CA SER A 140 -17.47 -14.98 -0.77
C SER A 140 -16.33 -14.69 -1.75
N LEU A 141 -15.26 -14.03 -1.30
CA LEU A 141 -14.10 -13.67 -2.12
C LEU A 141 -13.31 -14.90 -2.59
N LYS A 142 -13.12 -15.89 -1.73
CA LYS A 142 -12.27 -17.06 -2.07
C LYS A 142 -12.81 -17.88 -3.26
N PRO A 143 -14.10 -18.23 -3.33
CA PRO A 143 -14.69 -18.84 -4.52
C PRO A 143 -14.52 -17.98 -5.78
N SER A 144 -14.81 -16.68 -5.72
CA SER A 144 -14.67 -15.77 -6.86
C SER A 144 -13.24 -15.71 -7.41
N MET A 145 -12.25 -15.68 -6.51
CA MET A 145 -10.83 -15.74 -6.90
C MET A 145 -10.46 -17.09 -7.52
N THR A 146 -11.05 -18.19 -7.03
CA THR A 146 -10.82 -19.53 -7.61
C THR A 146 -11.44 -19.64 -9.00
N GLU A 147 -12.61 -19.06 -9.23
CA GLU A 147 -13.26 -19.01 -10.53
C GLU A 147 -12.43 -18.18 -11.54
N THR A 148 -11.93 -17.03 -11.12
CA THR A 148 -11.21 -16.09 -12.00
C THR A 148 -9.75 -16.50 -12.24
N LEU A 149 -9.04 -16.96 -11.20
CA LEU A 149 -7.60 -17.26 -11.26
C LEU A 149 -7.30 -18.77 -11.33
N GLY A 150 -8.34 -19.61 -11.36
CA GLY A 150 -8.19 -21.07 -11.40
C GLY A 150 -7.39 -21.61 -10.21
N GLU A 151 -6.38 -22.43 -10.51
CA GLU A 151 -5.58 -23.09 -9.49
C GLU A 151 -4.78 -22.11 -8.62
N LEU A 152 -4.35 -20.98 -9.16
CA LEU A 152 -3.68 -19.93 -8.39
C LEU A 152 -4.63 -19.34 -7.33
N GLY A 153 -5.88 -19.09 -7.71
CA GLY A 153 -6.93 -18.62 -6.80
C GLY A 153 -7.24 -19.64 -5.70
N ARG A 154 -7.25 -20.94 -6.05
CA ARG A 154 -7.46 -22.03 -5.09
C ARG A 154 -6.38 -22.07 -4.00
N GLN A 155 -5.13 -21.86 -4.39
CA GLN A 155 -3.98 -21.88 -3.48
C GLN A 155 -3.83 -20.60 -2.66
N MET A 156 -4.55 -19.53 -3.01
CA MET A 156 -4.47 -18.26 -2.32
C MET A 156 -5.03 -18.35 -0.89
N LYS A 157 -4.28 -17.79 0.05
CA LYS A 157 -4.69 -17.61 1.44
C LYS A 157 -4.87 -16.14 1.74
N PHE A 158 -5.97 -15.80 2.37
CA PHE A 158 -6.20 -14.45 2.88
C PHE A 158 -5.72 -14.34 4.31
N HIS A 159 -5.06 -13.22 4.59
CA HIS A 159 -4.53 -12.83 5.88
C HIS A 159 -5.06 -11.44 6.20
N VAL A 160 -5.52 -11.25 7.44
CA VAL A 160 -6.15 -10.01 7.87
C VAL A 160 -5.31 -9.38 8.97
N PHE A 161 -5.06 -8.08 8.86
CA PHE A 161 -4.28 -7.32 9.82
C PHE A 161 -5.06 -6.09 10.29
N LYS A 162 -4.72 -5.58 11.47
CA LYS A 162 -5.24 -4.28 11.92
C LYS A 162 -4.88 -3.21 10.88
N LYS A 163 -5.80 -2.28 10.65
CA LYS A 163 -5.54 -1.13 9.78
C LYS A 163 -4.54 -0.16 10.38
N THR A 164 -4.65 0.06 11.69
CA THR A 164 -3.87 1.05 12.44
C THR A 164 -2.88 0.40 13.40
N GLY A 165 -1.75 1.09 13.58
CA GLY A 165 -0.75 0.77 14.57
C GLY A 165 -1.18 1.20 15.99
N LYS A 166 -0.34 0.91 16.98
CA LYS A 166 -0.58 1.31 18.38
C LYS A 166 -0.64 2.83 18.58
N ASP A 167 -0.05 3.60 17.66
CA ASP A 167 -0.08 5.05 17.65
C ASP A 167 -1.30 5.63 16.93
N GLY A 168 -2.25 4.78 16.53
CA GLY A 168 -3.47 5.16 15.81
C GLY A 168 -3.25 5.51 14.34
N LYS A 169 -2.01 5.44 13.82
CA LYS A 169 -1.71 5.74 12.41
C LYS A 169 -1.95 4.52 11.52
N LEU A 170 -2.31 4.77 10.27
CA LEU A 170 -2.43 3.71 9.25
C LEU A 170 -1.08 3.01 9.04
N ILE A 171 -1.09 1.68 8.97
CA ILE A 171 0.12 0.87 8.76
C ILE A 171 0.57 0.93 7.29
N ALA A 172 -0.38 0.88 6.36
CA ALA A 172 -0.13 0.87 4.92
C ALA A 172 -0.95 1.97 4.21
N PRO A 173 -0.65 3.26 4.45
CA PRO A 173 -1.38 4.36 3.81
C PRO A 173 -1.03 4.50 2.32
N MET A 174 -2.00 4.23 1.45
CA MET A 174 -1.86 4.27 -0.02
C MET A 174 -1.35 5.60 -0.58
N ASN A 175 -1.75 6.70 0.06
CA ASN A 175 -1.58 8.06 -0.40
C ASN A 175 -0.57 8.88 0.42
N GLN A 176 0.25 8.23 1.25
CA GLN A 176 1.27 8.90 2.04
C GLN A 176 2.66 8.40 1.67
N TYR A 177 3.65 9.29 1.75
CA TYR A 177 5.02 8.86 1.54
C TYR A 177 5.50 7.94 2.66
N GLY A 178 6.09 6.82 2.27
CA GLY A 178 6.68 5.89 3.21
C GLY A 178 6.93 4.55 2.56
N GLU A 179 7.02 3.54 3.39
CA GLU A 179 7.09 2.16 2.98
C GLU A 179 6.47 1.30 4.07
N PHE A 180 5.99 0.14 3.67
CA PHE A 180 5.72 -0.96 4.59
C PHE A 180 6.22 -2.25 3.95
N THR A 181 6.37 -3.28 4.76
CA THR A 181 6.91 -4.56 4.32
C THR A 181 5.98 -5.68 4.79
N ILE A 182 5.69 -6.61 3.88
CA ILE A 182 5.12 -7.90 4.25
C ILE A 182 6.29 -8.86 4.48
N LEU A 183 6.44 -9.31 5.72
CA LEU A 183 7.40 -10.33 6.11
C LEU A 183 6.75 -11.70 5.91
N PHE A 184 7.41 -12.54 5.12
CA PHE A 184 6.93 -13.85 4.72
C PHE A 184 7.85 -14.91 5.30
N ASN A 185 7.32 -15.71 6.22
CA ASN A 185 8.07 -16.68 7.03
C ASN A 185 9.31 -16.04 7.68
N LYS A 186 9.17 -14.80 8.18
CA LYS A 186 10.20 -13.94 8.82
C LYS A 186 11.38 -13.48 7.95
N ASN A 187 11.83 -14.31 7.01
CA ASN A 187 13.08 -14.07 6.28
C ASN A 187 12.87 -13.40 4.92
N ASN A 188 11.74 -13.66 4.25
CA ASN A 188 11.49 -13.10 2.92
C ASN A 188 10.74 -11.78 3.09
N LYS A 189 11.27 -10.71 2.50
CA LYS A 189 10.69 -9.37 2.58
C LYS A 189 10.04 -8.99 1.26
N PHE A 190 8.82 -8.47 1.32
CA PHE A 190 8.10 -7.91 0.20
C PHE A 190 7.82 -6.45 0.50
N ASN A 191 8.61 -5.57 -0.08
CA ASN A 191 8.62 -4.15 0.26
C ASN A 191 7.69 -3.38 -0.68
N TYR A 192 6.84 -2.56 -0.10
CA TYR A 192 5.93 -1.67 -0.82
C TYR A 192 6.38 -0.23 -0.58
N LYS A 193 6.66 0.49 -1.67
CA LYS A 193 6.99 1.91 -1.63
C LYS A 193 5.71 2.72 -1.82
N LEU A 194 5.50 3.71 -0.94
CA LEU A 194 4.30 4.53 -0.91
C LEU A 194 4.63 6.01 -1.20
N PRO A 195 3.70 6.77 -1.83
CA PRO A 195 2.40 6.31 -2.33
C PRO A 195 2.52 5.38 -3.55
N LEU A 196 1.46 4.66 -3.90
CA LEU A 196 1.47 3.81 -5.10
C LEU A 196 1.59 4.65 -6.37
N GLY A 197 2.55 4.31 -7.23
CA GLY A 197 2.89 5.11 -8.41
C GLY A 197 1.75 5.15 -9.43
N SER A 198 1.03 4.04 -9.57
CA SER A 198 -0.16 3.93 -10.42
C SER A 198 -1.28 4.90 -10.02
N MET A 199 -1.41 5.24 -8.74
CA MET A 199 -2.51 6.04 -8.19
C MET A 199 -2.23 7.54 -8.10
N VAL A 200 -0.98 7.96 -8.29
CA VAL A 200 -0.59 9.37 -8.21
C VAL A 200 -0.35 9.95 -9.59
N GLU A 201 -0.67 11.23 -9.78
CA GLU A 201 -0.32 11.95 -10.99
C GLU A 201 1.20 11.98 -11.18
N GLU A 202 1.63 11.80 -12.42
CA GLU A 202 3.04 11.94 -12.78
C GLU A 202 3.54 13.34 -12.47
N LYS A 203 4.82 13.46 -12.13
CA LYS A 203 5.47 14.74 -11.85
C LYS A 203 6.50 15.06 -12.93
N MET A 204 6.78 16.34 -13.09
CA MET A 204 7.72 16.84 -14.09
C MET A 204 9.09 17.13 -13.46
N CYS A 205 10.15 16.70 -14.14
CA CYS A 205 11.52 17.11 -13.81
C CYS A 205 11.75 18.56 -14.27
N PRO A 206 12.21 19.47 -13.39
CA PRO A 206 12.36 20.88 -13.76
C PRO A 206 13.56 21.18 -14.67
N GLN A 207 14.38 20.19 -14.98
CA GLN A 207 15.61 20.35 -15.78
C GLN A 207 15.34 20.12 -17.27
N ASP A 208 14.57 19.08 -17.59
CA ASP A 208 14.34 18.56 -18.95
C ASP A 208 12.84 18.46 -19.29
N ASN A 209 11.96 18.73 -18.32
CA ASN A 209 10.50 18.59 -18.39
C ASN A 209 10.01 17.15 -18.62
N GLU A 210 10.83 16.14 -18.35
CA GLU A 210 10.41 14.74 -18.44
C GLU A 210 9.36 14.40 -17.38
N LEU A 211 8.32 13.65 -17.79
CA LEU A 211 7.31 13.12 -16.89
C LEU A 211 7.82 11.85 -16.21
N LEU A 212 7.68 11.85 -14.88
CA LEU A 212 8.25 10.88 -13.98
C LEU A 212 7.19 10.36 -13.02
N ASN A 213 7.45 9.19 -12.45
CA ASN A 213 6.54 8.57 -11.48
C ASN A 213 6.25 9.53 -10.32
N GLY A 214 4.96 9.78 -10.05
CA GLY A 214 4.53 10.70 -9.01
C GLY A 214 4.92 10.28 -7.59
N ASN A 215 5.24 8.99 -7.40
CA ASN A 215 5.74 8.49 -6.12
C ASN A 215 7.20 8.86 -5.84
N TRP A 216 7.88 9.54 -6.77
CA TRP A 216 9.21 10.08 -6.55
C TRP A 216 9.15 11.53 -6.06
N ARG A 217 10.12 11.86 -5.19
CA ARG A 217 10.34 13.23 -4.70
C ARG A 217 11.34 13.99 -5.57
N PHE A 218 12.34 13.27 -6.07
CA PHE A 218 13.44 13.81 -6.85
C PHE A 218 13.59 13.04 -8.15
N CYS A 219 14.03 13.74 -9.20
CA CYS A 219 14.44 13.13 -10.45
C CYS A 219 15.64 12.19 -10.19
N PRO A 220 15.60 10.92 -10.64
CA PRO A 220 16.70 9.99 -10.43
C PRO A 220 17.94 10.33 -11.24
N TRP A 221 17.79 11.10 -12.32
CA TRP A 221 18.87 11.48 -13.24
C TRP A 221 19.52 12.80 -12.82
N HIS A 222 18.71 13.80 -12.50
CA HIS A 222 19.17 15.18 -12.25
C HIS A 222 19.20 15.56 -10.77
N GLY A 223 18.66 14.73 -9.87
CA GLY A 223 18.61 15.00 -8.42
C GLY A 223 17.73 16.19 -8.02
N LYS A 224 17.02 16.83 -8.97
CA LYS A 224 16.14 17.97 -8.73
C LYS A 224 14.79 17.52 -8.18
N LYS A 225 14.21 18.31 -7.28
CA LYS A 225 12.86 18.06 -6.75
C LYS A 225 11.85 18.11 -7.88
N LEU A 226 11.03 17.08 -8.01
CA LEU A 226 9.99 17.00 -9.02
C LEU A 226 8.85 17.95 -8.69
N LYS A 227 8.22 18.51 -9.72
CA LYS A 227 7.09 19.43 -9.59
C LYS A 227 5.82 18.77 -10.09
N LEU A 228 4.69 19.12 -9.49
CA LEU A 228 3.39 18.78 -10.08
C LEU A 228 3.28 19.44 -11.44
N GLN A 229 2.56 18.79 -12.34
CA GLN A 229 2.23 19.37 -13.64
C GLN A 229 1.41 20.64 -13.41
N THR A 230 1.89 21.78 -13.90
CA THR A 230 1.05 22.96 -14.09
C THR A 230 0.07 22.65 -15.20
N LYS A 231 -1.22 22.52 -14.86
CA LYS A 231 -2.30 22.50 -15.85
C LYS A 231 -2.52 23.90 -16.41
#